data_AF-A0A7R8UQW0-F1
#
_entry.id   AF-A0A7R8UQW0-F1
#
_cell.length_a   1.000
_cell.length_b   1.000
_cell.length_c   1.000
_cell.angle_alpha   90.00
_cell.angle_beta   90.00
_cell.angle_gamma   90.00
#
_symmetry.space_group_name_H-M   'P 1'
#
loop_
_entity.id
_entity.type
_entity.pdbx_description
1 polymer ?
#
loop_
_entity_poly.entity_id
_entity_poly.type
_entity_poly.pdbx_seq_one_letter_code
_entity_poly.pdbx_strand_id
1 'polypeptide(L)'
;MIISSYETTWEFLFMVIAEFIWYISLNALSVLFMAIIVILLVLKTLNKELENTLAHIKETLNNRNATKAITVQKCCIYSDEIAKLARIHMEISQISKELNHLFQLQILMSLTGKFATLLCSIFGTYMNTLHPMEGENSSYRTFYIFTTTLDVFLVMYVADMATEEDKRTTTILNKTMLVKDKILHDSDKYHDTQQIVSRISELKLTANIGPAYPHRITLIPYCAILIAIKSLPYPPSLQYTCTLASSELGLEDEVKV
;
A
#
# COMPACT_ATOMS: atom_id res chain seq x y z
N MET A 1 -53.42 -20.14 -0.55
CA MET A 1 -52.39 -20.28 -1.60
C MET A 1 -52.05 -18.90 -2.18
N ILE A 2 -51.51 -17.99 -1.35
CA ILE A 2 -51.07 -16.63 -1.74
C ILE A 2 -49.71 -16.32 -1.08
N ILE A 3 -49.43 -16.94 0.08
CA ILE A 3 -48.19 -16.78 0.86
C ILE A 3 -46.94 -17.23 0.08
N SER A 4 -47.03 -18.28 -0.75
CA SER A 4 -45.90 -18.79 -1.55
C SER A 4 -45.40 -17.82 -2.64
N SER A 5 -46.21 -16.84 -3.08
CA SER A 5 -45.78 -15.86 -4.08
C SER A 5 -44.99 -14.69 -3.48
N TYR A 6 -45.13 -14.43 -2.18
CA TYR A 6 -44.42 -13.36 -1.49
C TYR A 6 -43.00 -13.77 -1.10
N GLU A 7 -42.77 -15.02 -0.69
CA GLU A 7 -41.43 -15.52 -0.38
C GLU A 7 -40.49 -15.45 -1.59
N THR A 8 -40.97 -15.87 -2.76
CA THR A 8 -40.17 -15.84 -4.00
C THR A 8 -39.82 -14.44 -4.49
N THR A 9 -40.63 -13.42 -4.17
CA THR A 9 -40.35 -12.03 -4.58
C THR A 9 -39.29 -11.37 -3.70
N TRP A 10 -39.25 -11.68 -2.40
CA TRP A 10 -38.21 -11.19 -1.50
C TRP A 10 -36.84 -11.82 -1.79
N GLU A 11 -36.81 -13.12 -2.10
CA GLU A 11 -35.58 -13.83 -2.49
C GLU A 11 -34.99 -13.27 -3.79
N PHE A 12 -35.84 -13.03 -4.80
CA PHE A 12 -35.41 -12.41 -6.05
C PHE A 12 -34.88 -10.98 -5.83
N LEU A 13 -35.59 -10.17 -5.05
CA LEU A 13 -35.16 -8.81 -4.72
C LEU A 13 -33.82 -8.82 -3.98
N PHE A 14 -33.64 -9.71 -3.01
CA PHE A 14 -32.38 -9.87 -2.28
C PHE A 14 -31.22 -10.26 -3.21
N MET A 15 -31.45 -11.19 -4.13
CA MET A 15 -30.45 -11.62 -5.11
C MET A 15 -30.03 -10.46 -6.04
N VAL A 16 -30.99 -9.68 -6.55
CA VAL A 16 -30.71 -8.51 -7.39
C VAL A 16 -29.92 -7.44 -6.62
N ILE A 17 -30.30 -7.17 -5.36
CA ILE A 17 -29.58 -6.22 -4.51
C ILE A 17 -28.16 -6.71 -4.22
N ALA A 18 -27.98 -8.00 -3.93
CA ALA A 18 -26.67 -8.60 -3.67
C ALA A 18 -25.75 -8.50 -4.90
N GLU A 19 -26.25 -8.83 -6.09
CA GLU A 19 -25.52 -8.69 -7.36
C GLU A 19 -25.15 -7.24 -7.64
N PHE A 20 -26.08 -6.30 -7.40
CA PHE A 20 -25.83 -4.88 -7.59
C PHE A 20 -24.76 -4.34 -6.63
N ILE A 21 -24.84 -4.71 -5.35
CA ILE A 21 -23.84 -4.34 -4.33
C ILE A 21 -22.48 -4.94 -4.69
N TRP A 22 -22.45 -6.20 -5.14
CA TRP A 22 -21.24 -6.88 -5.59
C TRP A 22 -20.59 -6.13 -6.76
N TYR A 23 -21.38 -5.79 -7.78
CA TYR A 23 -20.92 -5.05 -8.96
C TYR A 23 -20.36 -3.66 -8.61
N ILE A 24 -21.06 -2.88 -7.76
CA ILE A 24 -20.59 -1.58 -7.30
C ILE A 24 -19.28 -1.72 -6.51
N SER A 25 -19.19 -2.73 -5.66
CA SER A 25 -17.99 -2.98 -4.84
C SER A 25 -16.77 -3.33 -5.71
N LEU A 26 -16.97 -4.12 -6.76
CA LEU A 26 -15.94 -4.45 -7.76
C LEU A 26 -15.44 -3.20 -8.50
N ASN A 27 -16.36 -2.35 -8.95
CA ASN A 27 -16.00 -1.10 -9.64
C ASN A 27 -15.30 -0.10 -8.71
N ALA A 28 -15.73 -0.01 -7.45
CA ALA A 28 -15.07 0.84 -6.45
C ALA A 28 -13.63 0.37 -6.18
N LEU A 29 -13.42 -0.95 -6.09
CA LEU A 29 -12.09 -1.53 -5.94
C LEU A 29 -11.19 -1.27 -7.14
N SER A 30 -11.69 -1.39 -8.37
CA SER A 30 -10.88 -1.15 -9.56
C SER A 30 -10.45 0.32 -9.67
N VAL A 31 -11.35 1.26 -9.36
CA VAL A 31 -11.02 2.70 -9.29
C VAL A 31 -9.98 2.97 -8.21
N LEU A 32 -10.15 2.40 -7.02
CA LEU A 32 -9.19 2.54 -5.93
C LEU A 32 -7.82 1.96 -6.33
N PHE A 33 -7.78 0.76 -6.91
CA PHE A 33 -6.55 0.12 -7.35
C PHE A 33 -5.78 0.99 -8.35
N MET A 34 -6.49 1.58 -9.32
CA MET A 34 -5.90 2.55 -10.25
C MET A 34 -5.38 3.79 -9.52
N ALA A 35 -6.09 4.32 -8.53
CA ALA A 35 -5.64 5.46 -7.74
C ALA A 35 -4.35 5.13 -6.94
N ILE A 36 -4.25 3.95 -6.33
CA ILE A 36 -3.05 3.51 -5.62
C ILE A 36 -1.87 3.36 -6.59
N ILE A 37 -2.08 2.80 -7.79
CA ILE A 37 -1.04 2.72 -8.82
C ILE A 37 -0.53 4.11 -9.21
N VAL A 38 -1.44 5.07 -9.41
CA VAL A 38 -1.05 6.46 -9.72
C VAL A 38 -0.23 7.04 -8.57
N ILE A 39 -0.67 6.90 -7.32
CA ILE A 39 0.08 7.36 -6.14
C ILE A 39 1.47 6.73 -6.10
N LEU A 40 1.57 5.42 -6.32
CA LEU A 40 2.84 4.69 -6.36
C LEU A 40 3.78 5.25 -7.44
N LEU A 41 3.28 5.51 -8.65
CA LEU A 41 4.08 6.07 -9.75
C LEU A 41 4.58 7.49 -9.41
N VAL A 42 3.75 8.30 -8.78
CA VAL A 42 4.13 9.64 -8.34
C VAL A 42 5.17 9.56 -7.23
N LEU A 43 4.99 8.69 -6.23
CA LEU A 43 5.97 8.48 -5.15
C LEU A 43 7.32 8.00 -5.69
N LYS A 44 7.34 7.07 -6.64
CA LYS A 44 8.58 6.62 -7.32
C LYS A 44 9.28 7.75 -8.06
N THR A 45 8.51 8.58 -8.77
CA THR A 45 9.05 9.74 -9.48
C THR A 45 9.65 10.74 -8.50
N LEU A 46 8.93 11.02 -7.42
CA LEU A 46 9.36 11.92 -6.35
C LEU A 46 10.63 11.42 -5.66
N ASN A 47 10.72 10.12 -5.36
CA ASN A 47 11.91 9.50 -4.79
C ASN A 47 13.12 9.64 -5.72
N LYS A 48 12.93 9.40 -7.01
CA LYS A 48 13.99 9.57 -8.01
C LYS A 48 14.47 11.02 -8.09
N GLU A 49 13.57 11.99 -8.12
CA GLU A 49 13.93 13.42 -8.12
C GLU A 49 14.68 13.81 -6.85
N LEU A 50 14.20 13.37 -5.69
CA LEU A 50 14.82 13.68 -4.41
C LEU A 50 16.22 13.06 -4.25
N GLU A 51 16.42 11.85 -4.77
CA GLU A 51 17.75 11.20 -4.82
C GLU A 51 18.71 11.94 -5.74
N ASN A 52 18.24 12.39 -6.91
CA ASN A 52 19.03 13.18 -7.85
C ASN A 52 19.44 14.53 -7.23
N THR A 53 18.51 15.25 -6.61
CA THR A 53 18.79 16.51 -5.92
C THR A 53 19.80 16.29 -4.78
N LEU A 54 19.65 15.21 -4.00
CA LEU A 54 20.61 14.86 -2.94
C LEU A 54 22.01 14.55 -3.50
N ALA A 55 22.11 13.87 -4.64
CA ALA A 55 23.38 13.59 -5.29
C ALA A 55 24.08 14.88 -5.73
N HIS A 56 23.35 15.82 -6.34
CA HIS A 56 23.90 17.12 -6.75
C HIS A 56 24.32 18.01 -5.58
N ILE A 57 23.59 17.98 -4.46
CA ILE A 57 23.99 18.68 -3.23
C ILE A 57 25.33 18.11 -2.73
N LYS A 58 25.46 16.78 -2.65
CA LYS A 58 26.70 16.12 -2.20
C LYS A 58 27.88 16.46 -3.11
N GLU A 59 27.67 16.42 -4.42
CA GLU A 59 28.68 16.79 -5.42
C GLU A 59 29.13 18.25 -5.24
N THR A 60 28.18 19.17 -5.08
CA THR A 60 28.46 20.60 -4.87
C THR A 60 29.23 20.84 -3.57
N LEU A 61 28.89 20.13 -2.48
CA LEU A 61 29.58 20.23 -1.19
C LEU A 61 31.00 19.64 -1.23
N ASN A 62 31.23 18.60 -2.03
CA ASN A 62 32.55 17.98 -2.15
C ASN A 62 33.52 18.79 -3.03
N ASN A 63 33.00 19.66 -3.89
CA ASN A 63 33.82 20.49 -4.77
C ASN A 63 34.49 21.65 -3.99
N ARG A 64 35.66 21.37 -3.41
CA ARG A 64 36.46 22.32 -2.61
C ARG A 64 36.92 23.56 -3.38
N ASN A 65 36.89 23.55 -4.71
CA ASN A 65 37.39 24.63 -5.55
C ASN A 65 36.31 25.67 -5.90
N ALA A 66 35.06 25.45 -5.50
CA ALA A 66 33.98 26.39 -5.76
C ALA A 66 34.11 27.65 -4.86
N THR A 67 33.98 28.83 -5.47
CA THR A 67 33.90 30.09 -4.72
C THR A 67 32.72 30.05 -3.76
N LYS A 68 32.93 30.45 -2.49
CA LYS A 68 31.90 30.41 -1.42
C LYS A 68 30.54 30.97 -1.86
N ALA A 69 30.54 32.08 -2.60
CA ALA A 69 29.31 32.71 -3.12
C ALA A 69 28.50 31.80 -4.06
N ILE A 70 29.17 31.06 -4.95
CA ILE A 70 28.53 30.12 -5.90
C ILE A 70 27.92 28.94 -5.12
N THR A 71 28.62 28.46 -4.09
CA THR A 71 28.13 27.37 -3.23
C THR A 71 26.86 27.79 -2.47
N VAL A 72 26.84 29.00 -1.91
CA VAL A 72 25.66 29.53 -1.21
C VAL A 72 24.47 29.65 -2.17
N GLN A 73 24.67 30.23 -3.36
CA GLN A 73 23.60 30.38 -4.35
C GLN A 73 23.00 29.02 -4.75
N LYS A 74 23.86 28.01 -5.00
CA LYS A 74 23.41 26.65 -5.32
C LYS A 74 22.65 26.02 -4.15
N CYS A 75 23.09 26.22 -2.91
CA CYS A 75 22.39 25.72 -1.73
C CYS A 75 20.97 26.33 -1.59
N CYS A 76 20.80 27.61 -1.91
CA CYS A 76 19.47 28.24 -1.93
C CYS A 76 18.55 27.58 -2.96
N ILE A 77 19.03 27.37 -4.19
CA ILE A 77 18.27 26.71 -5.26
C ILE A 77 17.83 25.31 -4.83
N TYR A 78 18.76 24.50 -4.30
CA TYR A 78 18.44 23.15 -3.83
C TYR A 78 17.48 23.14 -2.63
N SER A 79 17.58 24.13 -1.74
CA SER A 79 16.63 24.29 -0.63
C SER A 79 15.21 24.52 -1.14
N ASP A 80 15.05 25.36 -2.17
CA ASP A 80 13.75 25.65 -2.76
C ASP A 80 13.19 24.43 -3.50
N GLU A 81 14.03 23.67 -4.19
CA GLU A 81 13.66 22.39 -4.81
C GLU A 81 13.17 21.37 -3.77
N ILE A 82 13.92 21.17 -2.68
CA ILE A 82 13.52 20.28 -1.59
C ILE A 82 12.19 20.73 -0.98
N ALA A 83 11.99 22.04 -0.78
CA ALA A 83 10.74 22.58 -0.24
C ALA A 83 9.55 22.37 -1.21
N LYS A 84 9.79 22.40 -2.53
CA LYS A 84 8.78 22.05 -3.53
C LYS A 84 8.44 20.56 -3.47
N LEU A 85 9.44 19.68 -3.44
CA LEU A 85 9.25 18.22 -3.36
C LEU A 85 8.52 17.82 -2.06
N ALA A 86 8.86 18.46 -0.94
CA ALA A 86 8.18 18.25 0.35
C ALA A 86 6.70 18.61 0.29
N ARG A 87 6.34 19.72 -0.36
CA ARG A 87 4.93 20.11 -0.55
C ARG A 87 4.17 19.10 -1.41
N ILE A 88 4.77 18.62 -2.49
CA ILE A 88 4.18 17.57 -3.33
C ILE A 88 3.94 16.29 -2.49
N HIS A 89 4.91 15.87 -1.67
CA HIS A 89 4.73 14.73 -0.76
C HIS A 89 3.56 14.92 0.22
N MET A 90 3.43 16.13 0.79
CA MET A 90 2.32 16.45 1.70
C MET A 90 0.97 16.39 0.99
N GLU A 91 0.86 16.93 -0.23
CA GLU A 91 -0.37 16.87 -1.03
C GLU A 91 -0.76 15.42 -1.35
N ILE A 92 0.20 14.59 -1.79
CA ILE A 92 -0.03 13.16 -2.04
C ILE A 92 -0.45 12.44 -0.76
N SER A 93 0.18 12.73 0.37
CA SER A 93 -0.18 12.16 1.66
C SER A 93 -1.59 12.53 2.08
N GLN A 94 -2.03 13.77 1.81
CA GLN A 94 -3.39 14.21 2.07
C GLN A 94 -4.38 13.50 1.15
N ILE A 95 -4.13 13.47 -0.16
CA ILE A 95 -4.97 12.75 -1.13
C ILE A 95 -5.11 11.27 -0.75
N SER A 96 -4.01 10.63 -0.33
CA SER A 96 -4.02 9.23 0.10
C SER A 96 -4.91 9.01 1.32
N LYS A 97 -4.89 9.94 2.30
CA LYS A 97 -5.76 9.89 3.47
C LYS A 97 -7.23 10.09 3.11
N GLU A 98 -7.52 11.03 2.22
CA GLU A 98 -8.89 11.29 1.73
C GLU A 98 -9.45 10.11 0.95
N LEU A 99 -8.66 9.51 0.05
CA LEU A 99 -9.03 8.29 -0.66
C LEU A 99 -9.28 7.13 0.30
N ASN A 100 -8.38 6.93 1.28
CA ASN A 100 -8.59 5.90 2.29
C ASN A 100 -9.90 6.14 3.05
N HIS A 101 -10.19 7.37 3.48
CA HIS A 101 -11.44 7.69 4.16
C HIS A 101 -12.69 7.43 3.28
N LEU A 102 -12.64 7.80 1.99
CA LEU A 102 -13.75 7.63 1.06
C LEU A 102 -14.02 6.15 0.71
N PHE A 103 -12.98 5.33 0.64
CA PHE A 103 -13.05 3.95 0.17
C PHE A 103 -12.91 2.89 1.28
N GLN A 104 -12.63 3.28 2.53
CA GLN A 104 -12.36 2.35 3.63
C GLN A 104 -13.45 1.29 3.78
N LEU A 105 -14.72 1.70 3.73
CA LEU A 105 -15.84 0.78 3.90
C LEU A 105 -16.00 -0.16 2.70
N GLN A 106 -15.84 0.34 1.48
CA GLN A 106 -15.92 -0.46 0.25
C GLN A 106 -14.79 -1.50 0.20
N ILE A 107 -13.58 -1.11 0.61
CA ILE A 107 -12.43 -2.02 0.75
C ILE A 107 -12.76 -3.12 1.75
N LEU A 108 -13.23 -2.74 2.94
CA LEU A 108 -13.55 -3.70 4.01
C LEU A 108 -14.65 -4.69 3.56
N MET A 109 -15.73 -4.17 2.97
CA MET A 109 -16.83 -4.99 2.46
C MET A 109 -16.38 -5.92 1.34
N SER A 110 -15.56 -5.44 0.41
CA SER A 110 -15.09 -6.29 -0.68
C SER A 110 -14.09 -7.35 -0.22
N LEU A 111 -13.14 -7.02 0.67
CA LEU A 111 -12.22 -8.00 1.24
C LEU A 111 -12.97 -9.06 2.06
N THR A 112 -13.96 -8.65 2.86
CA THR A 112 -14.81 -9.57 3.62
C THR A 112 -15.62 -10.47 2.69
N GLY A 113 -16.19 -9.91 1.62
CA GLY A 113 -16.90 -10.67 0.59
C GLY A 113 -16.01 -11.69 -0.10
N LYS A 114 -14.82 -11.28 -0.57
CA LYS A 114 -13.84 -12.19 -1.18
C LYS A 114 -13.40 -13.29 -0.21
N PHE A 115 -13.19 -12.96 1.06
CA PHE A 115 -12.85 -13.94 2.09
C PHE A 115 -13.96 -14.97 2.31
N ALA A 116 -15.21 -14.53 2.49
CA ALA A 116 -16.35 -15.42 2.65
C ALA A 116 -16.52 -16.34 1.42
N THR A 117 -16.40 -15.77 0.22
CA THR A 117 -16.51 -16.49 -1.04
C THR A 117 -15.37 -17.50 -1.24
N LEU A 118 -14.14 -17.16 -0.86
CA LEU A 118 -13.02 -18.11 -0.84
C LEU A 118 -13.28 -19.26 0.13
N LEU A 119 -13.72 -18.98 1.37
CA LEU A 119 -14.05 -20.02 2.34
C LEU A 119 -15.15 -20.96 1.83
N CYS A 120 -16.23 -20.42 1.27
CA CYS A 120 -17.31 -21.22 0.67
C CYS A 120 -16.79 -22.09 -0.48
N SER A 121 -15.91 -21.55 -1.33
CA SER A 121 -15.35 -22.28 -2.47
C SER A 121 -14.40 -23.40 -2.02
N ILE A 122 -13.55 -23.14 -1.02
CA ILE A 122 -12.66 -24.12 -0.41
C ILE A 122 -13.48 -25.23 0.26
N PHE A 123 -14.47 -24.85 1.08
CA PHE A 123 -15.34 -25.81 1.75
C PHE A 123 -16.13 -26.65 0.75
N GLY A 124 -16.68 -26.04 -0.31
CA GLY A 124 -17.35 -26.77 -1.38
C GLY A 124 -16.42 -27.73 -2.11
N THR A 125 -15.17 -27.33 -2.35
CA THR A 125 -14.15 -28.22 -2.94
C THR A 125 -13.85 -29.39 -2.01
N TYR A 126 -13.69 -29.13 -0.70
CA TYR A 126 -13.49 -30.17 0.31
C TYR A 126 -14.67 -31.15 0.38
N MET A 127 -15.90 -30.64 0.41
CA MET A 127 -17.10 -31.49 0.40
C MET A 127 -17.18 -32.35 -0.86
N ASN A 128 -16.81 -31.82 -2.03
CA ASN A 128 -16.76 -32.59 -3.27
C ASN A 128 -15.70 -33.69 -3.25
N THR A 129 -14.59 -33.49 -2.52
CA THR A 129 -13.58 -34.55 -2.36
C THR A 129 -14.05 -35.69 -1.45
N LEU A 130 -14.86 -35.38 -0.42
CA LEU A 130 -15.43 -36.40 0.47
C LEU A 130 -16.65 -37.10 -0.13
N HIS A 131 -17.48 -36.34 -0.83
CA HIS A 131 -18.74 -36.77 -1.43
C HIS A 131 -18.75 -36.31 -2.90
N PRO A 132 -18.17 -37.08 -3.82
CA PRO A 132 -18.14 -36.71 -5.24
C PRO A 132 -19.57 -36.61 -5.77
N MET A 133 -20.02 -35.38 -6.01
CA MET A 133 -21.31 -35.11 -6.65
C MET A 133 -21.13 -35.19 -8.16
N GLU A 134 -21.89 -36.09 -8.81
CA GLU A 134 -21.89 -36.21 -10.26
C GLU A 134 -22.37 -34.90 -10.90
N GLY A 135 -21.60 -34.39 -11.87
CA GLY A 135 -21.96 -33.20 -12.65
C GLY A 135 -21.36 -31.87 -12.18
N GLU A 136 -20.61 -31.84 -11.07
CA GLU A 136 -19.97 -30.60 -10.62
C GLU A 136 -18.56 -30.43 -11.20
N ASN A 137 -18.34 -29.33 -11.94
CA ASN A 137 -17.07 -29.00 -12.57
C ASN A 137 -16.03 -28.56 -11.52
N SER A 138 -15.31 -29.53 -10.93
CA SER A 138 -14.23 -29.29 -9.98
C SER A 138 -13.16 -28.32 -10.51
N SER A 139 -12.88 -28.34 -11.82
CA SER A 139 -11.91 -27.44 -12.47
C SER A 139 -12.30 -25.96 -12.38
N TYR A 140 -13.60 -25.65 -12.50
CA TYR A 140 -14.10 -24.27 -12.43
C TYR A 140 -13.93 -23.69 -11.03
N ARG A 141 -14.26 -24.45 -9.98
CA ARG A 141 -14.07 -24.03 -8.58
C ARG A 141 -12.60 -23.78 -8.26
N THR A 142 -11.70 -24.68 -8.67
CA THR A 142 -10.26 -24.49 -8.47
C THR A 142 -9.74 -23.24 -9.18
N PHE A 143 -10.15 -23.03 -10.44
CA PHE A 143 -9.79 -21.83 -11.19
C PHE A 143 -10.28 -20.56 -10.50
N TYR A 144 -11.52 -20.57 -10.00
CA TYR A 144 -12.12 -19.45 -9.29
C TYR A 144 -11.42 -19.11 -7.96
N ILE A 145 -11.03 -20.14 -7.18
CA ILE A 145 -10.21 -19.95 -5.96
C ILE A 145 -8.89 -19.30 -6.32
N PHE A 146 -8.21 -19.80 -7.36
CA PHE A 146 -6.92 -19.27 -7.80
C PHE A 146 -7.01 -17.80 -8.23
N THR A 147 -7.96 -17.44 -9.09
CA THR A 147 -8.11 -16.07 -9.57
C THR A 147 -8.49 -15.10 -8.46
N THR A 148 -9.40 -15.49 -7.56
CA THR A 148 -9.79 -14.66 -6.40
C THR A 148 -8.63 -14.45 -5.45
N THR A 149 -7.82 -15.48 -5.20
CA THR A 149 -6.62 -15.38 -4.36
C THR A 149 -5.59 -14.45 -4.99
N LEU A 150 -5.35 -14.58 -6.30
CA LEU A 150 -4.41 -13.73 -7.04
C LEU A 150 -4.83 -12.26 -6.99
N ASP A 151 -6.13 -11.97 -7.14
CA ASP A 151 -6.67 -10.62 -7.07
C ASP A 151 -6.46 -9.98 -5.68
N VAL A 152 -6.77 -10.70 -4.60
CA VAL A 152 -6.48 -10.23 -3.22
C VAL A 152 -4.98 -10.00 -3.03
N PHE A 153 -4.14 -10.92 -3.50
CA PHE A 153 -2.69 -10.80 -3.42
C PHE A 153 -2.16 -9.56 -4.16
N LEU A 154 -2.64 -9.29 -5.37
CA LEU A 154 -2.21 -8.13 -6.17
C LEU A 154 -2.57 -6.80 -5.49
N VAL A 155 -3.78 -6.68 -4.94
CA VAL A 155 -4.20 -5.48 -4.20
C VAL A 155 -3.30 -5.26 -3.00
N MET A 156 -3.02 -6.31 -2.23
CA MET A 156 -2.13 -6.24 -1.07
C MET A 156 -0.70 -5.86 -1.47
N TYR A 157 -0.17 -6.50 -2.51
CA TYR A 157 1.19 -6.27 -3.01
C TYR A 157 1.39 -4.81 -3.45
N VAL A 158 0.43 -4.26 -4.21
CA VAL A 158 0.49 -2.86 -4.66
C VAL A 158 0.39 -1.88 -3.48
N ALA A 159 -0.46 -2.16 -2.49
CA ALA A 159 -0.56 -1.34 -1.28
C ALA A 159 0.73 -1.36 -0.43
N ASP A 160 1.37 -2.52 -0.33
CA ASP A 160 2.64 -2.66 0.40
C ASP A 160 3.77 -1.90 -0.30
N MET A 161 3.91 -2.04 -1.62
CA MET A 161 4.86 -1.26 -2.42
C MET A 161 4.64 0.26 -2.27
N ALA A 162 3.38 0.73 -2.28
CA ALA A 162 3.09 2.15 -2.08
C ALA A 162 3.53 2.64 -0.69
N THR A 163 3.34 1.80 0.32
CA THR A 163 3.77 2.09 1.70
C THR A 163 5.29 2.11 1.83
N GLU A 164 5.99 1.20 1.17
CA GLU A 164 7.46 1.17 1.15
C GLU A 164 8.04 2.42 0.48
N GLU A 165 7.49 2.83 -0.67
CA GLU A 165 7.94 4.03 -1.36
C GLU A 165 7.67 5.31 -0.55
N ASP A 166 6.54 5.40 0.15
CA ASP A 166 6.22 6.53 1.06
C ASP A 166 7.23 6.62 2.23
N LYS A 167 7.56 5.48 2.85
CA LYS A 167 8.59 5.40 3.90
C LYS A 167 9.95 5.81 3.36
N ARG A 168 10.29 5.41 2.15
CA ARG A 168 11.54 5.80 1.47
C ARG A 168 11.58 7.31 1.25
N THR A 169 10.50 7.91 0.75
CA THR A 169 10.41 9.38 0.57
C THR A 169 10.66 10.11 1.87
N THR A 170 9.95 9.71 2.93
CA THR A 170 10.10 10.30 4.27
C THR A 170 11.53 10.18 4.78
N THR A 171 12.17 9.03 4.57
CA THR A 171 13.56 8.81 5.00
C THR A 171 14.54 9.71 4.25
N ILE A 172 14.39 9.86 2.93
CA ILE A 172 15.26 10.72 2.13
C ILE A 172 15.03 12.19 2.50
N LEU A 173 13.77 12.60 2.69
CA LEU A 173 13.41 13.97 3.08
C LEU A 173 13.98 14.34 4.45
N ASN A 174 13.91 13.43 5.42
CA ASN A 174 14.54 13.63 6.72
C ASN A 174 16.06 13.78 6.61
N LYS A 175 16.72 12.97 5.76
CA LYS A 175 18.16 13.10 5.50
C LYS A 175 18.51 14.44 4.86
N THR A 176 17.74 14.94 3.90
CA THR A 176 17.99 16.23 3.24
C THR A 176 17.78 17.40 4.20
N MET A 177 16.75 17.34 5.05
CA MET A 177 16.51 18.35 6.09
C MET A 177 17.65 18.41 7.12
N LEU A 178 18.22 17.28 7.54
CA LEU A 178 19.37 17.26 8.44
C LEU A 178 20.63 17.88 7.81
N VAL A 179 20.88 17.62 6.52
CA VAL A 179 21.99 18.25 5.79
C VAL A 179 21.78 19.77 5.70
N LYS A 180 20.55 20.20 5.44
CA LYS A 180 20.18 21.62 5.41
C LYS A 180 20.43 22.31 6.75
N ASP A 181 20.00 21.71 7.86
CA ASP A 181 20.24 22.23 9.20
C ASP A 181 21.73 22.39 9.50
N LYS A 182 22.55 21.40 9.10
CA LYS A 182 24.01 21.46 9.28
C LYS A 182 24.63 22.61 8.49
N ILE A 183 24.21 22.82 7.24
CA ILE A 183 24.69 23.92 6.40
C ILE A 183 24.28 25.28 7.00
N LEU A 184 23.04 25.41 7.49
CA LEU A 184 22.56 26.63 8.12
C LEU A 184 23.33 26.93 9.41
N HIS A 185 23.59 25.91 10.23
CA HIS A 185 24.36 26.08 11.47
C HIS A 185 25.81 26.50 11.20
N ASP A 186 26.46 25.95 10.16
CA ASP A 186 27.79 26.40 9.73
C ASP A 186 27.75 27.82 9.13
N SER A 187 26.61 28.23 8.56
CA SER A 187 26.40 29.57 7.97
C SER A 187 26.05 30.64 9.00
N ASP A 188 25.44 30.32 10.14
CA ASP A 188 25.17 31.28 11.23
C ASP A 188 26.45 31.86 11.86
N LYS A 189 27.60 31.24 11.59
CA LYS A 189 28.92 31.82 11.83
C LYS A 189 29.22 33.06 10.97
N TYR A 190 28.37 33.33 9.98
CA TYR A 190 28.42 34.48 9.08
C TYR A 190 27.12 35.30 9.25
N HIS A 191 27.29 36.49 9.80
CA HIS A 191 26.22 37.29 10.42
C HIS A 191 25.08 37.73 9.48
N ASP A 192 25.28 37.67 8.16
CA ASP A 192 24.31 38.13 7.15
C ASP A 192 23.29 37.06 6.71
N THR A 193 23.43 35.80 7.12
CA THR A 193 22.57 34.69 6.61
C THR A 193 21.28 34.44 7.42
N GLN A 194 21.10 35.08 8.58
CA GLN A 194 20.00 34.78 9.50
C GLN A 194 18.59 35.04 8.95
N GLN A 195 18.45 35.96 7.98
CA GLN A 195 17.14 36.29 7.41
C GLN A 195 16.58 35.20 6.49
N ILE A 196 17.45 34.32 5.95
CA ILE A 196 17.05 33.18 5.10
C ILE A 196 16.69 31.97 5.97
N VAL A 197 17.35 31.81 7.13
CA VAL A 197 17.13 30.71 8.09
C VAL A 197 15.72 30.76 8.69
N SER A 198 15.17 31.95 8.96
CA SER A 198 13.84 32.08 9.60
C SER A 198 12.67 31.59 8.74
N ARG A 199 12.73 31.80 7.41
CA ARG A 199 11.73 31.27 6.46
C ARG A 199 11.79 29.74 6.33
N ILE A 200 12.93 29.15 6.69
CA ILE A 200 13.15 27.71 6.58
C ILE A 200 12.65 26.98 7.84
N SER A 201 12.78 27.58 9.02
CA SER A 201 12.29 27.01 10.28
C SER A 201 10.77 26.81 10.31
N GLU A 202 9.99 27.59 9.54
CA GLU A 202 8.55 27.40 9.40
C GLU A 202 8.19 26.06 8.72
N LEU A 203 9.07 25.50 7.88
CA LEU A 203 8.89 24.19 7.24
C LEU A 203 9.12 23.00 8.20
N LYS A 204 9.84 23.21 9.30
CA LYS A 204 10.08 22.17 10.32
C LYS A 204 8.81 21.82 11.11
N LEU A 205 7.85 22.75 11.18
CA LEU A 205 6.61 22.58 11.93
C LEU A 205 5.58 21.70 11.20
N THR A 206 5.73 21.50 9.88
CA THR A 206 4.80 20.72 9.06
C THR A 206 5.26 19.27 8.80
N ALA A 207 6.49 18.92 9.17
CA ALA A 207 7.08 17.59 8.92
C ALA A 207 6.68 16.49 9.95
N ASN A 208 5.73 16.77 10.85
CA ASN A 208 5.16 15.74 11.73
C ASN A 208 4.13 14.88 10.96
N ILE A 209 4.60 14.27 9.87
CA ILE A 209 3.81 13.43 8.96
C ILE A 209 3.90 12.01 9.50
N GLY A 210 2.90 11.61 10.30
CA GLY A 210 2.69 10.20 10.61
C GLY A 210 2.40 9.39 9.33
N PRO A 211 2.65 8.07 9.33
CA PRO A 211 2.47 7.23 8.15
C PRO A 211 1.05 7.40 7.59
N ALA A 212 0.95 7.65 6.28
CA ALA A 212 -0.35 7.89 5.62
C ALA A 212 -1.25 6.64 5.62
N TYR A 213 -0.66 5.45 5.81
CA TYR A 213 -1.36 4.17 5.75
C TYR A 213 -1.41 3.48 7.13
N PRO A 214 -2.60 3.11 7.64
CA PRO A 214 -2.70 2.31 8.86
C PRO A 214 -2.20 0.89 8.61
N HIS A 215 -0.97 0.60 9.02
CA HIS A 215 -0.31 -0.72 8.96
C HIS A 215 -1.10 -1.91 9.55
N ARG A 216 -2.20 -1.68 10.25
CA ARG A 216 -2.89 -2.72 11.05
C ARG A 216 -4.11 -3.36 10.38
N ILE A 217 -4.71 -2.76 9.35
CA ILE A 217 -5.99 -3.25 8.81
C ILE A 217 -5.79 -4.40 7.80
N THR A 218 -4.61 -4.51 7.18
CA THR A 218 -4.32 -5.47 6.10
C THR A 218 -3.76 -6.83 6.54
N LEU A 219 -3.20 -6.95 7.75
CA LEU A 219 -2.58 -8.21 8.19
C LEU A 219 -3.60 -9.27 8.61
N ILE A 220 -4.72 -8.87 9.21
CA ILE A 220 -5.68 -9.79 9.85
C ILE A 220 -6.34 -10.74 8.84
N PRO A 221 -6.85 -10.29 7.67
CA PRO A 221 -7.45 -11.19 6.69
C PRO A 221 -6.42 -12.14 6.07
N TYR A 222 -5.19 -11.65 5.83
CA TYR A 222 -4.12 -12.43 5.23
C TYR A 222 -3.63 -13.54 6.17
N CYS A 223 -3.41 -13.23 7.45
CA CYS A 223 -3.08 -14.23 8.47
C CYS A 223 -4.22 -15.25 8.62
N ALA A 224 -5.48 -14.81 8.59
CA ALA A 224 -6.63 -15.73 8.67
C ALA A 224 -6.70 -16.67 7.45
N ILE A 225 -6.44 -16.18 6.24
CA ILE A 225 -6.36 -16.99 5.01
C ILE A 225 -5.19 -17.98 5.08
N LEU A 226 -3.99 -17.54 5.47
CA LEU A 226 -2.82 -18.41 5.59
C LEU A 226 -2.98 -19.49 6.67
N ILE A 227 -3.60 -19.14 7.80
CA ILE A 227 -3.93 -20.10 8.87
C ILE A 227 -4.98 -21.10 8.36
N ALA A 228 -6.02 -20.65 7.66
CA ALA A 228 -7.03 -21.52 7.08
C ALA A 228 -6.43 -22.48 6.03
N ILE A 229 -5.52 -21.99 5.19
CA ILE A 229 -4.77 -22.78 4.21
C ILE A 229 -3.89 -23.82 4.93
N LYS A 230 -3.08 -23.42 5.92
CA LYS A 230 -2.24 -24.34 6.71
C LYS A 230 -3.03 -25.40 7.48
N SER A 231 -4.29 -25.13 7.82
CA SER A 231 -5.15 -26.02 8.60
C SER A 231 -5.87 -27.07 7.75
N LEU A 232 -5.77 -27.02 6.42
CA LEU A 232 -6.37 -28.02 5.54
C LEU A 232 -5.51 -29.30 5.49
N PRO A 233 -6.10 -30.50 5.61
CA PRO A 233 -5.38 -31.74 5.42
C PRO A 233 -5.02 -31.90 3.94
N TYR A 234 -3.80 -31.57 3.56
CA TYR A 234 -3.31 -31.74 2.20
C TYR A 234 -2.99 -33.22 1.90
N PRO A 235 -3.26 -33.72 0.68
CA PRO A 235 -2.67 -34.96 0.21
C PRO A 235 -1.14 -34.80 0.10
N PRO A 236 -0.34 -35.88 0.29
CA PRO A 236 1.13 -35.81 0.40
C PRO A 236 1.83 -35.17 -0.80
N SER A 237 1.20 -35.19 -1.98
CA SER A 237 1.72 -34.59 -3.21
C SER A 237 1.70 -33.05 -3.24
N LEU A 238 0.87 -32.40 -2.41
CA LEU A 238 0.73 -30.94 -2.33
C LEU A 238 1.52 -30.32 -1.16
N GLN A 239 1.95 -31.12 -0.18
CA GLN A 239 2.77 -30.65 0.94
C GLN A 239 4.14 -30.12 0.48
N TYR A 240 4.73 -30.70 -0.57
CA TYR A 240 6.04 -30.27 -1.09
C TYR A 240 6.02 -28.84 -1.67
N THR A 241 4.92 -28.42 -2.29
CA THR A 241 4.82 -27.11 -2.95
C THR A 241 4.62 -25.96 -1.95
N CYS A 242 3.86 -26.18 -0.88
CA CYS A 242 3.67 -25.18 0.18
C CYS A 242 4.92 -25.01 1.07
N THR A 243 5.73 -26.06 1.24
CA THR A 243 6.96 -25.98 2.04
C THR A 243 8.03 -25.13 1.35
N LEU A 244 8.13 -25.20 0.01
CA LEU A 244 9.03 -24.33 -0.77
C LEU A 244 8.63 -22.84 -0.67
N ALA A 245 7.34 -22.52 -0.77
CA ALA A 245 6.87 -21.14 -0.70
C ALA A 245 7.07 -20.50 0.68
N SER A 246 6.99 -21.28 1.77
CA SER A 246 7.24 -20.79 3.13
C SER A 246 8.73 -20.55 3.41
N SER A 247 9.61 -21.35 2.81
CA SER A 247 11.08 -21.22 2.88
C SER A 247 11.58 -19.98 2.12
N GLU A 248 10.99 -19.64 0.98
CA GLU A 248 11.38 -18.46 0.19
C GLU A 248 10.94 -17.13 0.83
N LEU A 249 9.94 -17.15 1.72
CA LEU A 249 9.39 -15.98 2.40
C LEU A 249 10.00 -15.70 3.79
N GLY A 250 10.93 -16.53 4.28
CA GLY A 250 11.63 -16.31 5.56
C GLY A 250 10.73 -16.36 6.80
N LEU A 251 9.59 -17.04 6.72
CA LEU A 251 8.54 -17.07 7.77
C LEU A 251 8.72 -18.21 8.80
N GLU A 252 9.86 -18.88 8.83
CA GLU A 252 10.05 -20.09 9.67
C GLU A 252 10.27 -19.79 11.16
N ASP A 253 10.71 -18.57 11.52
CA ASP A 253 11.11 -18.25 12.90
C ASP A 253 10.04 -17.59 13.78
N GLU A 254 8.87 -17.20 13.25
CA GLU A 254 7.88 -16.40 14.03
C GLU A 254 6.65 -17.17 14.56
N VAL A 255 6.57 -18.49 14.41
CA VAL A 255 5.45 -19.27 14.99
C VAL A 255 5.95 -20.41 15.85
N LYS A 256 6.45 -20.06 17.04
CA LYS A 256 6.33 -20.91 18.23
C LYS A 256 5.30 -20.27 19.15
N VAL A 257 4.07 -20.80 19.10
CA VAL A 257 3.10 -20.75 20.19
C VAL A 257 3.08 -22.12 20.84
#